data_AF-A0A957FPW3-F1
#
_entry.id   AF-A0A957FPW3-F1
#
_cell.length_a   1.000
_cell.length_b   1.000
_cell.length_c   1.000
_cell.angle_alpha   90.00
_cell.angle_beta   90.00
_cell.angle_gamma   90.00
#
_symmetry.space_group_name_H-M   'P 1'
#
loop_
_entity.id
_entity.type
_entity.pdbx_description
1 polymer ?
#
loop_
_entity_poly.entity_id
_entity_poly.type
_entity_poly.pdbx_seq_one_letter_code
_entity_poly.pdbx_strand_id
1 'polypeptide(L)' 'MLTIPTNVAGPHQHERTYTAGVPLNEAEAVVILVHGRGASAPSILSLADEFAVPGVSYLAPQAANFTWYPY' A
#
# COMPACT_ATOMS: atom_id res chain seq x y z
N MET A 1 12.99 5.73 -25.25
CA MET A 1 12.06 6.29 -24.26
C MET A 1 11.00 5.23 -24.00
N LEU A 2 10.93 4.65 -22.80
CA LEU A 2 9.94 3.61 -22.50
C LEU A 2 8.63 4.30 -22.10
N THR A 3 7.55 4.09 -22.84
CA THR A 3 6.22 4.57 -22.46
C THR A 3 5.72 3.68 -21.32
N ILE A 4 5.63 4.20 -20.10
CA ILE A 4 4.95 3.49 -19.02
C ILE A 4 3.45 3.59 -19.31
N PRO A 5 2.75 2.47 -19.57
CA PRO A 5 1.31 2.51 -19.72
C PRO A 5 0.69 3.06 -18.43
N THR A 6 -0.02 4.17 -18.54
CA THR A 6 -0.64 4.87 -17.41
C THR A 6 -1.90 4.16 -16.89
N ASN A 7 -2.30 3.07 -17.53
CA ASN A 7 -3.46 2.27 -17.13
C ASN A 7 -3.04 0.78 -17.05
N VAL A 8 -2.42 0.41 -15.93
CA VAL A 8 -2.26 -0.99 -15.57
C VAL A 8 -3.56 -1.38 -14.86
N ALA A 9 -4.31 -2.35 -15.39
CA ALA A 9 -5.37 -3.03 -14.66
C ALA A 9 -4.74 -4.13 -13.79
N GLY A 10 -5.11 -4.20 -12.52
CA GLY A 10 -4.48 -5.07 -11.54
C GLY A 10 -5.38 -5.41 -10.37
N PRO A 11 -4.86 -6.11 -9.35
CA PRO A 11 -5.68 -6.62 -8.27
C PRO A 11 -6.01 -5.56 -7.21
N HIS A 12 -5.59 -4.29 -7.35
CA HIS A 12 -5.73 -3.29 -6.27
C HIS A 12 -6.56 -2.04 -6.64
N GLN A 13 -6.90 -1.86 -7.92
CA GLN A 13 -7.49 -0.63 -8.46
C GLN A 13 -8.90 -0.34 -7.94
N HIS A 14 -9.60 -1.39 -7.49
CA HIS A 14 -10.96 -1.30 -6.93
C HIS A 14 -11.01 -1.72 -5.46
N GLU A 15 -9.85 -1.96 -4.87
CA GLU A 15 -9.71 -2.40 -3.50
C GLU A 15 -9.34 -1.22 -2.60
N ARG A 16 -9.57 -1.41 -1.30
CA ARG A 16 -9.25 -0.38 -0.31
C ARG A 16 -7.73 -0.22 -0.16
N THR A 17 -7.28 1.03 -0.18
CA THR A 17 -5.97 1.39 0.39
C THR A 17 -6.16 1.77 1.85
N TYR A 18 -5.41 1.13 2.74
CA TYR A 18 -5.39 1.43 4.16
C TYR A 18 -4.24 2.40 4.46
N THR A 19 -4.40 3.21 5.51
CA THR A 19 -3.47 4.29 5.83
C THR A 19 -3.12 4.31 7.31
N ALA A 20 -1.89 4.68 7.65
CA ALA A 20 -1.43 4.94 9.02
C ALA A 20 -0.39 6.07 9.04
N GLY A 21 -0.01 6.53 10.23
CA GLY A 21 0.89 7.68 10.39
C GLY A 21 0.19 9.02 10.14
N VAL A 22 0.93 10.02 9.65
CA VAL A 22 0.36 11.36 9.41
C VAL A 22 -0.53 11.38 8.15
N PRO A 23 -1.52 12.30 8.09
CA PRO A 23 -2.27 12.53 6.85
C PRO A 23 -1.35 12.81 5.65
N LEU A 24 -1.73 12.33 4.46
CA LEU A 24 -0.89 12.40 3.27
C LEU A 24 -0.49 13.84 2.88
N ASN A 25 -1.37 14.81 3.11
CA ASN A 25 -1.12 16.23 2.86
C ASN A 25 -0.16 16.89 3.86
N GLU A 26 0.21 16.18 4.93
CA GLU A 26 1.14 16.63 5.99
C GLU A 26 2.44 15.80 5.98
N ALA A 27 2.54 14.80 5.11
CA ALA A 27 3.63 13.84 5.12
C ALA A 27 4.92 14.41 4.50
N GLU A 28 6.04 14.25 5.21
CA GLU A 28 7.38 14.53 4.70
C GLU A 28 7.87 13.40 3.78
N ALA A 29 7.40 12.17 4.04
CA ALA A 29 7.68 11.00 3.24
C ALA A 29 6.51 10.00 3.24
N VAL A 30 6.48 9.13 2.24
CA VAL A 30 5.45 8.09 2.08
C VAL A 30 6.12 6.72 1.98
N VAL A 31 5.55 5.74 2.67
CA VAL A 31 5.94 4.33 2.56
C VAL A 31 4.74 3.53 2.04
N ILE A 32 4.94 2.79 0.95
CA ILE A 32 3.94 1.87 0.41
C ILE A 32 4.27 0.46 0.89
N LEU A 33 3.42 -0.08 1.76
CA LEU A 33 3.55 -1.41 2.34
C LEU A 33 2.73 -2.41 1.53
N VAL A 34 3.41 -3.37 0.91
CA VAL A 34 2.78 -4.41 0.07
C VAL A 34 2.78 -5.73 0.84
N HIS A 35 1.59 -6.29 1.07
CA HIS A 35 1.45 -7.54 1.81
C HIS A 35 1.89 -8.77 0.97
N GLY A 36 2.22 -9.87 1.64
CA GLY A 36 2.54 -11.15 0.99
C GLY A 36 1.31 -11.92 0.47
N ARG A 37 1.51 -13.07 -0.17
CA ARG A 37 0.44 -13.96 -0.64
C ARG A 37 -0.45 -14.43 0.51
N GLY A 38 -1.77 -14.31 0.36
CA GLY A 38 -2.74 -14.72 1.38
C GLY A 38 -2.83 -13.80 2.59
N ALA A 39 -2.01 -12.74 2.65
CA ALA A 39 -2.05 -11.73 3.70
C ALA A 39 -2.98 -10.56 3.32
N SER A 40 -3.15 -9.60 4.22
CA SER A 40 -4.02 -8.44 4.04
C SER A 40 -3.28 -7.12 4.17
N ALA A 41 -3.87 -6.04 3.65
CA ALA A 41 -3.35 -4.69 3.83
C ALA A 41 -3.24 -4.30 5.32
N PRO A 42 -4.25 -4.54 6.19
CA PRO A 42 -4.09 -4.31 7.63
C PRO A 42 -2.94 -5.08 8.27
N SER A 43 -2.67 -6.33 7.86
CA SER A 43 -1.61 -7.14 8.49
C SER A 43 -0.21 -6.64 8.17
N ILE A 44 0.02 -6.08 6.98
CA ILE A 44 1.32 -5.44 6.67
C ILE A 44 1.40 -4.03 7.25
N LEU A 45 0.26 -3.31 7.33
CA LEU A 45 0.20 -1.95 7.85
C LEU A 45 0.57 -1.88 9.34
N SER A 46 0.40 -2.96 10.11
CA SER A 46 0.84 -3.00 11.52
C SER A 46 2.33 -2.75 11.70
N LEU A 47 3.16 -2.92 10.66
CA LEU A 47 4.58 -2.54 10.72
C LEU A 47 4.78 -1.02 10.87
N ALA A 48 3.79 -0.20 10.51
CA ALA A 48 3.86 1.24 10.72
C ALA A 48 4.03 1.59 12.22
N ASP A 49 3.37 0.84 13.10
CA ASP A 49 3.47 1.02 14.56
C ASP A 49 4.86 0.62 15.07
N GLU A 50 5.48 -0.40 14.47
CA GLU A 50 6.85 -0.84 14.81
C GLU A 50 7.92 0.14 14.32
N PHE A 51 7.70 0.77 13.16
CA PHE A 51 8.61 1.79 12.64
C PHE A 51 8.50 3.12 13.38
N ALA A 52 7.27 3.52 13.76
CA ALA A 52 6.95 4.71 14.55
C ALA A 52 7.66 6.00 14.09
N VAL A 53 7.93 6.14 12.78
CA VAL A 53 8.65 7.29 12.24
C VAL A 53 7.73 8.51 12.14
N PRO A 54 8.03 9.62 12.83
CA PRO A 54 7.26 10.85 12.72
C PRO A 54 7.30 11.42 11.29
N GLY A 55 6.24 12.12 10.87
CA GLY A 55 6.18 12.77 9.55
C GLY A 55 5.98 11.81 8.36
N VAL A 56 5.89 10.49 8.59
CA VAL A 56 5.66 9.50 7.53
C VAL A 56 4.19 9.12 7.42
N SER A 57 3.68 9.08 6.19
CA SER A 57 2.39 8.45 5.87
C SER A 57 2.62 7.05 5.30
N TYR A 58 1.97 6.06 5.88
CA TYR A 58 2.03 4.67 5.43
C TYR A 58 0.76 4.34 4.65
N LEU A 59 0.92 3.74 3.48
CA LEU A 59 -0.17 3.29 2.62
C LEU A 59 -0.04 1.79 2.40
N ALA A 60 -1.12 1.03 2.60
CA ALA A 60 -1.17 -0.40 2.31
C ALA A 60 -2.32 -0.70 1.35
N PRO A 61 -2.05 -0.86 0.05
CA PRO A 61 -3.05 -1.30 -0.93
C PRO A 61 -3.45 -2.76 -0.67
N GLN A 62 -4.74 -3.06 -0.69
CA GLN A 62 -5.24 -4.43 -0.66
C GLN A 62 -5.24 -5.04 -2.06
N ALA A 63 -4.77 -6.28 -2.20
CA ALA A 63 -5.02 -7.07 -3.41
C ALA A 63 -6.34 -7.84 -3.30
N ALA A 64 -7.14 -7.84 -4.37
CA ALA A 64 -8.30 -8.69 -4.54
C ALA A 64 -7.88 -10.16 -4.32
N ASN A 65 -8.74 -10.93 -3.64
CA ASN A 65 -8.47 -12.33 -3.29
C ASN A 65 -7.12 -12.56 -2.56
N PHE A 66 -6.61 -11.54 -1.86
CA PHE A 66 -5.35 -11.60 -1.10
C PHE A 66 -4.13 -12.01 -1.94
N THR A 67 -4.17 -11.75 -3.26
CA THR A 67 -3.18 -12.27 -4.21
C THR A 67 -2.77 -11.23 -5.25
N TRP A 68 -1.48 -10.93 -5.32
CA TRP A 68 -0.91 -10.01 -6.32
C TRP A 68 -0.65 -10.66 -7.68
N TYR A 69 -0.35 -11.97 -7.69
CA TYR A 69 -0.12 -12.77 -8.89
C TYR A 69 -0.05 -14.29 -8.57
N PRO A 70 -0.41 -15.15 -9.54
CA PRO A 70 -1.34 -14.82 -10.62
C PRO A 70 -2.71 -14.45 -10.02
N TYR A 71 -3.41 -13.52 -10.66
CA TYR A 71 -4.75 -13.07 -10.27
C TYR A 71 -5.65 -13.00 -11.50
#